data_AF-A0AAW9P8Z1-F1
#
_entry.id   AF-A0AAW9P8Z1-F1
#
_cell.length_a   1.000
_cell.length_b   1.000
_cell.length_c   1.000
_cell.angle_alpha   90.00
_cell.angle_beta   90.00
_cell.angle_gamma   90.00
#
_symmetry.space_group_name_H-M   'P 1'
#
loop_
_entity.id
_entity.type
_entity.pdbx_description
1 polymer ?
#
loop_
_entity_poly.entity_id
_entity_poly.type
_entity_poly.pdbx_seq_one_letter_code
_entity_poly.pdbx_strand_id
1 'polypeptide(L)'
;MEKKVAKYQIFADEAWTHSTPPPNRYHCFFGGILGSESDVDRLQTALTKIKLRHNITQEVKWSNVSLKNKDYYKELIDCLKFHILNHDIKYRQMFRDRAYHHDAEPDETELDIQFKLYYQYIKNMFGCKHIPVDAKGSSILVRLDGHSSEKHKTRLKDFLENLPRMWSRPDITLNVTYENSANSIRLQVCDLMMGAAGYYGNKFHLRRPNGKRGMTAKQKLKLEMAKYIYETIKYIDAQTRGSKAFNWFESTGISGDSTNHFAHKLRIWKFIPSVHRINKGWQNDNLDKEGRFVKDLFE
;
A
#
# COMPACT_ATOMS: atom_id res chain seq x y z
N MET A 1 26.41 -23.27 -18.09
CA MET A 1 25.70 -22.06 -17.59
C MET A 1 25.38 -22.27 -16.12
N GLU A 2 26.04 -21.54 -15.21
CA GLU A 2 25.65 -21.56 -13.80
C GLU A 2 24.26 -20.93 -13.64
N LYS A 3 23.29 -21.69 -13.11
CA LYS A 3 21.98 -21.15 -12.74
C LYS A 3 22.16 -20.04 -11.68
N LYS A 4 21.49 -18.90 -11.82
CA LYS A 4 21.57 -17.77 -10.87
C LYS A 4 20.60 -17.97 -9.69
N VAL A 5 20.96 -17.46 -8.51
CA VAL A 5 20.08 -17.34 -7.33
C VAL A 5 18.81 -16.59 -7.72
N ALA A 6 17.64 -17.06 -7.29
CA ALA A 6 16.38 -16.35 -7.49
C ALA A 6 16.40 -15.04 -6.70
N LYS A 7 16.15 -13.90 -7.36
CA LYS A 7 16.22 -12.58 -6.74
C LYS A 7 14.89 -11.85 -6.85
N TYR A 8 14.38 -11.41 -5.70
CA TYR A 8 13.16 -10.62 -5.58
C TYR A 8 13.47 -9.26 -4.97
N GLN A 9 12.67 -8.27 -5.34
CA GLN A 9 12.71 -6.94 -4.73
C GLN A 9 11.34 -6.55 -4.20
N ILE A 10 11.31 -5.92 -3.03
CA ILE A 10 10.13 -5.34 -2.40
C ILE A 10 10.35 -3.85 -2.25
N PHE A 11 9.38 -3.06 -2.70
CA PHE A 11 9.30 -1.62 -2.48
C PHE A 11 8.09 -1.37 -1.61
N ALA A 12 8.25 -0.66 -0.51
CA ALA A 12 7.14 -0.34 0.38
C ALA A 12 7.24 1.10 0.90
N ASP A 13 6.07 1.72 1.05
CA ASP A 13 5.89 3.05 1.61
C ASP A 13 4.57 3.11 2.38
N GLU A 14 4.36 4.20 3.10
CA GLU A 14 3.16 4.47 3.87
C GLU A 14 2.52 5.82 3.55
N ALA A 15 1.21 5.91 3.78
CA ALA A 15 0.45 7.13 3.60
C ALA A 15 -0.69 7.22 4.62
N TRP A 16 -1.26 8.42 4.80
CA TRP A 16 -2.40 8.65 5.68
C TRP A 16 -2.16 8.22 7.15
N THR A 17 -0.93 8.42 7.63
CA THR A 17 -0.49 8.06 8.98
C THR A 17 -0.82 9.13 10.03
N HIS A 18 -1.02 10.37 9.59
CA HIS A 18 -1.32 11.50 10.47
C HIS A 18 -2.67 11.35 11.19
N SER A 19 -2.67 11.58 12.51
CA SER A 19 -3.85 11.62 13.37
C SER A 19 -4.49 13.01 13.49
N THR A 20 -4.16 13.96 12.62
CA THR A 20 -4.64 15.35 12.72
C THR A 20 -6.18 15.41 12.76
N PRO A 21 -6.78 16.10 13.75
CA PRO A 21 -8.22 16.26 13.82
C PRO A 21 -8.81 17.03 12.61
N PRO A 22 -10.01 16.65 12.13
CA PRO A 22 -10.75 15.47 12.52
C PRO A 22 -10.10 14.18 11.96
N PRO A 23 -10.03 13.10 12.78
CA PRO A 23 -9.40 11.87 12.34
C PRO A 23 -10.16 11.20 11.19
N ASN A 24 -9.42 10.49 10.35
CA ASN A 24 -9.96 9.73 9.22
C ASN A 24 -10.26 8.28 9.62
N ARG A 25 -11.40 7.73 9.19
CA ARG A 25 -11.78 6.33 9.47
C ARG A 25 -10.72 5.35 8.99
N TYR A 26 -10.41 5.40 7.70
CA TYR A 26 -9.37 4.58 7.10
C TYR A 26 -8.04 5.33 7.18
N HIS A 27 -7.04 4.71 7.79
CA HIS A 27 -5.76 5.35 8.10
C HIS A 27 -4.62 4.33 8.10
N CYS A 28 -3.38 4.82 8.23
CA CYS A 28 -2.15 4.01 8.20
C CYS A 28 -2.14 3.05 7.00
N PHE A 29 -2.22 3.62 5.80
CA PHE A 29 -2.09 2.85 4.58
C PHE A 29 -0.62 2.50 4.39
N PHE A 30 -0.36 1.25 4.03
CA PHE A 30 0.93 0.76 3.58
C PHE A 30 0.74 0.14 2.21
N GLY A 31 1.64 0.41 1.29
CA GLY A 31 1.51 0.05 -0.11
C GLY A 31 2.85 -0.42 -0.63
N GLY A 32 2.84 -1.41 -1.52
CA GLY A 32 4.10 -1.93 -2.00
C GLY A 32 4.02 -2.82 -3.22
N ILE A 33 5.16 -2.92 -3.88
CA ILE A 33 5.37 -3.70 -5.10
C ILE A 33 6.39 -4.79 -4.79
N LEU A 34 6.09 -6.01 -5.21
CA LEU A 34 7.00 -7.15 -5.17
C LEU A 34 7.16 -7.73 -6.57
N GLY A 35 8.38 -8.11 -6.94
CA GLY A 35 8.61 -8.90 -8.13
C GLY A 35 10.00 -9.47 -8.24
N SER A 36 10.23 -10.26 -9.30
CA SER A 36 11.58 -10.67 -9.68
C SER A 36 12.44 -9.44 -9.99
N GLU A 37 13.75 -9.49 -9.73
CA GLU A 37 14.69 -8.41 -10.05
C GLU A 37 14.54 -7.96 -11.52
N SER A 38 14.45 -8.91 -12.45
CA SER A 38 14.30 -8.61 -13.87
C SER A 38 12.98 -7.92 -14.23
N ASP A 39 11.86 -8.32 -13.62
CA ASP A 39 10.56 -7.70 -13.91
C ASP A 39 10.42 -6.33 -13.26
N VAL A 40 11.03 -6.15 -12.09
CA VAL A 40 11.13 -4.87 -11.39
C VAL A 40 11.96 -3.86 -12.16
N ASP A 41 13.07 -4.28 -12.77
CA ASP A 41 13.88 -3.44 -13.65
C ASP A 41 13.14 -3.08 -14.95
N ARG A 42 12.37 -4.02 -15.49
CA ARG A 42 11.50 -3.78 -16.64
C ARG A 42 10.43 -2.72 -16.31
N LEU A 43 9.77 -2.85 -15.15
CA LEU A 43 8.79 -1.88 -14.67
C LEU A 43 9.42 -0.50 -14.48
N GLN A 44 10.59 -0.43 -13.83
CA GLN A 44 11.32 0.83 -13.65
C GLN A 44 11.61 1.51 -14.97
N THR A 45 12.14 0.75 -15.94
CA THR A 45 12.44 1.27 -17.27
C THR A 45 11.20 1.84 -17.95
N ALA A 46 10.07 1.13 -17.88
CA ALA A 46 8.81 1.57 -18.48
C ALA A 46 8.27 2.85 -17.80
N LEU A 47 8.26 2.91 -16.47
CA LEU A 47 7.83 4.08 -15.71
C LEU A 47 8.73 5.30 -15.97
N THR A 48 10.06 5.12 -16.04
CA THR A 48 11.00 6.20 -16.35
C THR A 48 10.77 6.74 -17.77
N LYS A 49 10.50 5.89 -18.76
CA LYS A 49 10.16 6.35 -20.12
C LYS A 49 8.88 7.20 -20.14
N ILE A 50 7.87 6.84 -19.36
CA ILE A 50 6.66 7.65 -19.22
C ILE A 50 6.99 9.02 -18.61
N LYS A 51 7.75 9.04 -17.49
CA LYS A 51 8.18 10.29 -16.84
C LYS A 51 8.93 11.22 -17.80
N LEU A 52 9.86 10.69 -18.59
CA LEU A 52 10.62 11.46 -19.57
C LEU A 52 9.75 12.04 -20.68
N ARG A 53 8.81 11.26 -21.24
CA ARG A 53 7.92 11.74 -22.32
C ARG A 53 6.99 12.87 -21.89
N HIS A 54 6.49 12.84 -20.65
CA HIS A 54 5.63 13.90 -20.13
C HIS A 54 6.39 15.17 -19.71
N ASN A 55 7.73 15.11 -19.63
CA ASN A 55 8.59 16.22 -19.20
C ASN A 55 8.16 16.84 -17.86
N ILE A 56 7.72 16.00 -16.91
CA ILE A 56 7.32 16.42 -15.56
C ILE A 56 8.45 16.07 -14.59
N THR A 57 9.12 17.09 -14.08
CA THR A 57 10.21 16.96 -13.10
C THR A 57 9.71 16.87 -11.66
N GLN A 58 8.47 17.27 -11.41
CA GLN A 58 7.83 17.19 -10.10
C GLN A 58 7.69 15.73 -9.66
N GLU A 59 7.94 15.49 -8.38
CA GLU A 59 7.69 14.22 -7.73
C GLU A 59 6.21 13.82 -7.84
N VAL A 60 5.97 12.56 -8.21
CA VAL A 60 4.63 12.01 -8.33
C VAL A 60 4.08 11.72 -6.93
N LYS A 61 3.11 12.53 -6.50
CA LYS A 61 2.41 12.40 -5.22
C LYS A 61 0.92 12.64 -5.41
N TRP A 62 0.09 11.98 -4.61
CA TRP A 62 -1.35 12.17 -4.58
C TRP A 62 -1.74 13.63 -4.25
N SER A 63 -1.00 14.29 -3.37
CA SER A 63 -1.18 15.71 -3.05
C SER A 63 -1.05 16.61 -4.28
N ASN A 64 -0.22 16.21 -5.25
CA ASN A 64 0.14 16.95 -6.46
C ASN A 64 -0.82 16.71 -7.64
N VAL A 65 -1.85 15.85 -7.51
CA VAL A 65 -2.84 15.63 -8.60
C VAL A 65 -3.47 16.97 -9.02
N SER A 66 -3.37 17.26 -10.31
CA SER A 66 -3.80 18.49 -10.97
C SER A 66 -4.20 18.23 -12.42
N LEU A 67 -4.87 19.19 -13.06
CA LEU A 67 -5.25 19.04 -14.47
C LEU A 67 -4.03 18.87 -15.39
N LYS A 68 -2.87 19.43 -15.01
CA LYS A 68 -1.62 19.37 -15.77
C LYS A 68 -1.01 17.97 -15.82
N ASN A 69 -1.14 17.19 -14.75
CA ASN A 69 -0.45 15.89 -14.61
C ASN A 69 -1.40 14.68 -14.58
N LYS A 70 -2.71 14.89 -14.78
CA LYS A 70 -3.71 13.81 -14.71
C LYS A 70 -3.41 12.67 -15.70
N ASP A 71 -3.03 13.01 -16.94
CA ASP A 71 -2.85 12.01 -18.00
C ASP A 71 -1.53 11.27 -17.81
N TYR A 72 -0.47 11.99 -17.40
CA TYR A 72 0.78 11.39 -16.92
C TYR A 72 0.54 10.36 -15.82
N TYR A 73 -0.23 10.73 -14.79
CA TYR A 73 -0.47 9.82 -13.68
C TYR A 73 -1.33 8.62 -14.08
N LYS A 74 -2.34 8.79 -14.96
CA LYS A 74 -3.12 7.66 -15.49
C LYS A 74 -2.22 6.69 -16.25
N GLU A 75 -1.31 7.19 -17.06
CA GLU A 75 -0.38 6.34 -17.81
C GLU A 75 0.59 5.56 -16.91
N LEU A 76 1.03 6.15 -15.79
CA LEU A 76 1.80 5.41 -14.78
C LEU A 76 1.00 4.26 -14.15
N ILE A 77 -0.28 4.49 -13.85
CA ILE A 77 -1.19 3.46 -13.32
C ILE A 77 -1.42 2.35 -14.36
N ASP A 78 -1.59 2.70 -15.63
CA ASP A 78 -1.74 1.73 -16.72
C ASP A 78 -0.49 0.90 -16.94
N CYS A 79 0.69 1.52 -16.83
CA CYS A 79 1.96 0.82 -16.87
C CYS A 79 2.07 -0.20 -15.74
N LEU A 80 1.75 0.20 -14.50
CA LEU A 80 1.76 -0.73 -13.37
C LEU A 80 0.75 -1.88 -13.60
N LYS A 81 -0.48 -1.57 -14.02
CA LYS A 81 -1.50 -2.56 -14.37
C LYS A 81 -0.99 -3.56 -15.40
N PHE A 82 -0.39 -3.09 -16.49
CA PHE A 82 0.18 -3.94 -17.54
C PHE A 82 1.21 -4.90 -16.96
N HIS A 83 2.13 -4.41 -16.13
CA HIS A 83 3.16 -5.24 -15.52
C HIS A 83 2.61 -6.24 -14.50
N ILE A 84 1.60 -5.87 -13.70
CA ILE A 84 0.95 -6.81 -12.77
C ILE A 84 0.28 -7.97 -13.52
N LEU A 85 -0.35 -7.68 -14.66
CA LEU A 85 -1.09 -8.69 -15.43
C LEU A 85 -0.17 -9.59 -16.27
N ASN A 86 0.94 -9.06 -16.79
CA ASN A 86 1.74 -9.74 -17.81
C ASN A 86 3.14 -10.18 -17.33
N HIS A 87 3.58 -9.75 -16.14
CA HIS A 87 4.91 -10.05 -15.61
C HIS A 87 4.85 -10.50 -14.15
N ASP A 88 5.99 -10.85 -13.55
CA ASP A 88 6.02 -11.18 -12.12
C ASP A 88 6.09 -9.94 -11.23
N ILE A 89 5.14 -9.03 -11.41
CA ILE A 89 4.89 -7.88 -10.54
C ILE A 89 3.62 -8.11 -9.74
N LYS A 90 3.68 -7.74 -8.47
CA LYS A 90 2.60 -7.91 -7.50
C LYS A 90 2.39 -6.61 -6.74
N TYR A 91 1.15 -6.19 -6.56
CA TYR A 91 0.79 -5.06 -5.70
C TYR A 91 0.17 -5.54 -4.39
N ARG A 92 0.52 -4.86 -3.30
CA ARG A 92 0.08 -5.12 -1.93
C ARG A 92 -0.36 -3.83 -1.28
N GLN A 93 -1.45 -3.88 -0.52
CA GLN A 93 -1.93 -2.76 0.27
C GLN A 93 -2.46 -3.24 1.63
N MET A 94 -2.06 -2.59 2.71
CA MET A 94 -2.66 -2.75 4.04
C MET A 94 -3.19 -1.41 4.53
N PHE A 95 -4.25 -1.41 5.32
CA PHE A 95 -4.74 -0.21 6.00
C PHE A 95 -5.45 -0.60 7.30
N ARG A 96 -5.72 0.39 8.16
CA ARG A 96 -6.54 0.24 9.37
C ARG A 96 -7.90 0.90 9.22
N ASP A 97 -8.90 0.33 9.88
CA ASP A 97 -10.24 0.90 10.04
C ASP A 97 -10.45 1.26 11.52
N ARG A 98 -10.70 2.54 11.83
CA ARG A 98 -10.92 3.02 13.20
C ARG A 98 -12.14 2.40 13.90
N ALA A 99 -13.02 1.73 13.15
CA ALA A 99 -14.08 0.91 13.75
C ALA A 99 -13.54 -0.23 14.63
N TYR A 100 -12.30 -0.69 14.40
CA TYR A 100 -11.63 -1.71 15.21
C TYR A 100 -10.60 -1.04 16.12
N HIS A 101 -11.09 -0.56 17.26
CA HIS A 101 -10.32 0.21 18.22
C HIS A 101 -9.43 -0.69 19.05
N HIS A 102 -8.16 -0.33 19.18
CA HIS A 102 -7.20 -0.98 20.06
C HIS A 102 -6.56 0.09 20.93
N ASP A 103 -6.64 -0.11 22.24
CA ASP A 103 -6.03 0.78 23.21
C ASP A 103 -4.51 0.56 23.19
N ALA A 104 -3.75 1.62 22.94
CA ALA A 104 -2.30 1.57 22.96
C ALA A 104 -1.79 1.29 24.38
N GLU A 105 -0.62 0.66 24.48
CA GLU A 105 0.05 0.52 25.78
C GLU A 105 0.42 1.92 26.33
N PRO A 106 0.43 2.13 27.65
CA PRO A 106 0.61 3.46 28.26
C PRO A 106 1.83 4.27 27.75
N ASP A 107 2.92 3.58 27.43
CA ASP A 107 4.18 4.18 26.98
C ASP A 107 4.42 4.08 25.46
N GLU A 108 3.43 3.61 24.70
CA GLU A 108 3.58 3.40 23.26
C GLU A 108 3.25 4.66 22.46
N THR A 109 4.20 5.15 21.67
CA THR A 109 3.99 6.31 20.79
C THR A 109 3.27 5.94 19.50
N GLU A 110 2.65 6.92 18.82
CA GLU A 110 2.07 6.70 17.48
C GLU A 110 3.11 6.18 16.49
N LEU A 111 4.36 6.63 16.63
CA LEU A 111 5.47 6.18 15.80
C LEU A 111 5.80 4.71 16.08
N ASP A 112 5.85 4.28 17.34
CA ASP A 112 6.05 2.86 17.69
C ASP A 112 4.97 1.97 17.08
N ILE A 113 3.70 2.38 17.16
CA ILE A 113 2.57 1.69 16.54
C ILE A 113 2.77 1.60 15.02
N GLN A 114 3.14 2.71 14.38
CA GLN A 114 3.40 2.76 12.94
C GLN A 114 4.50 1.76 12.55
N PHE A 115 5.59 1.67 13.30
CA PHE A 115 6.67 0.71 13.07
C PHE A 115 6.25 -0.75 13.26
N LYS A 116 5.47 -1.04 14.30
CA LYS A 116 4.89 -2.38 14.51
C LYS A 116 3.98 -2.78 13.33
N LEU A 117 3.14 -1.86 12.86
CA LEU A 117 2.28 -2.08 11.70
C LEU A 117 3.09 -2.30 10.42
N TYR A 118 4.16 -1.53 10.22
CA TYR A 118 5.06 -1.70 9.08
C TYR A 118 5.70 -3.10 9.09
N TYR A 119 6.21 -3.54 10.24
CA TYR A 119 6.73 -4.90 10.40
C TYR A 119 5.66 -5.95 10.07
N GLN A 120 4.43 -5.81 10.60
CA GLN A 120 3.34 -6.74 10.29
C GLN A 120 2.99 -6.74 8.80
N TYR A 121 3.02 -5.58 8.15
CA TYR A 121 2.78 -5.45 6.72
C TYR A 121 3.82 -6.24 5.91
N ILE A 122 5.12 -5.99 6.11
CA ILE A 122 6.17 -6.69 5.36
C ILE A 122 6.14 -8.20 5.65
N LYS A 123 6.02 -8.58 6.93
CA LYS A 123 6.01 -9.98 7.39
C LYS A 123 4.91 -10.81 6.71
N ASN A 124 3.70 -10.27 6.60
CA ASN A 124 2.51 -11.06 6.26
C ASN A 124 2.00 -10.84 4.84
N MET A 125 2.22 -9.66 4.27
CA MET A 125 1.48 -9.26 3.07
C MET A 125 2.12 -9.75 1.77
N PHE A 126 3.45 -9.86 1.76
CA PHE A 126 4.21 -10.29 0.58
C PHE A 126 4.34 -11.81 0.44
N GLY A 127 4.03 -12.57 1.49
CA GLY A 127 4.04 -14.03 1.45
C GLY A 127 5.42 -14.65 1.25
N CYS A 128 6.50 -13.95 1.64
CA CYS A 128 7.89 -14.39 1.39
C CYS A 128 8.17 -15.82 1.86
N LYS A 129 7.56 -16.27 2.96
CA LYS A 129 7.67 -17.66 3.46
C LYS A 129 7.14 -18.72 2.47
N HIS A 130 6.36 -18.32 1.47
CA HIS A 130 5.76 -19.17 0.43
C HIS A 130 6.45 -19.00 -0.94
N ILE A 131 7.58 -18.28 -1.02
CA ILE A 131 8.40 -18.27 -2.23
C ILE A 131 8.82 -19.71 -2.55
N PRO A 132 8.71 -20.17 -3.82
CA PRO A 132 9.14 -21.50 -4.22
C PRO A 132 10.59 -21.78 -3.80
N VAL A 133 10.85 -23.00 -3.35
CA VAL A 133 12.21 -23.43 -2.97
C VAL A 133 13.07 -23.49 -4.23
N ASP A 134 14.22 -22.82 -4.19
CA ASP A 134 15.25 -22.89 -5.22
C ASP A 134 16.48 -23.61 -4.67
N ALA A 135 17.10 -24.49 -5.46
CA ALA A 135 18.25 -25.29 -5.03
C ALA A 135 19.48 -24.42 -4.66
N LYS A 136 19.57 -23.20 -5.18
CA LYS A 136 20.62 -22.23 -4.86
C LYS A 136 20.17 -21.16 -3.85
N GLY A 137 18.95 -21.28 -3.33
CA GLY A 137 18.32 -20.32 -2.44
C GLY A 137 17.65 -19.16 -3.17
N SER A 138 16.94 -18.35 -2.40
CA SER A 138 16.25 -17.13 -2.84
C SER A 138 16.75 -15.92 -2.05
N SER A 139 17.00 -14.81 -2.74
CA SER A 139 17.35 -13.54 -2.13
C SER A 139 16.19 -12.55 -2.29
N ILE A 140 15.88 -11.83 -1.22
CA ILE A 140 14.86 -10.78 -1.18
C ILE A 140 15.54 -9.50 -0.71
N LEU A 141 15.46 -8.46 -1.54
CA LEU A 141 15.89 -7.12 -1.19
C LEU A 141 14.68 -6.25 -0.90
N VAL A 142 14.50 -5.85 0.37
CA VAL A 142 13.47 -4.90 0.78
C VAL A 142 14.05 -3.49 0.71
N ARG A 143 13.35 -2.60 0.01
CA ARG A 143 13.67 -1.19 -0.18
C ARG A 143 12.57 -0.35 0.44
N LEU A 144 12.90 0.29 1.57
CA LEU A 144 11.98 1.13 2.33
C LEU A 144 12.32 2.60 2.12
N ASP A 145 11.33 3.48 2.30
CA ASP A 145 11.58 4.92 2.28
C ASP A 145 12.42 5.38 3.50
N GLY A 146 13.26 6.37 3.25
CA GLY A 146 14.26 6.87 4.18
C GLY A 146 13.77 7.95 5.17
N HIS A 147 12.48 8.30 5.27
CA HIS A 147 12.06 9.47 6.04
C HIS A 147 11.93 9.27 7.58
N SER A 148 12.22 8.09 8.14
CA SER A 148 12.11 7.85 9.59
C SER A 148 13.41 8.01 10.39
N SER A 149 13.33 8.03 11.73
CA SER A 149 14.52 8.13 12.59
C SER A 149 15.39 6.87 12.56
N GLU A 150 16.70 7.06 12.71
CA GLU A 150 17.70 6.00 12.53
C GLU A 150 17.49 4.81 13.47
N LYS A 151 17.15 5.08 14.74
CA LYS A 151 16.88 4.03 15.75
C LYS A 151 15.79 3.07 15.30
N HIS A 152 14.68 3.59 14.78
CA HIS A 152 13.56 2.74 14.38
C HIS A 152 13.84 2.01 13.07
N LYS A 153 14.59 2.64 12.16
CA LYS A 153 15.07 1.99 10.93
C LYS A 153 15.93 0.78 11.26
N THR A 154 16.96 0.93 12.08
CA THR A 154 17.84 -0.17 12.49
C THR A 154 17.04 -1.30 13.13
N ARG A 155 16.13 -0.99 14.06
CA ARG A 155 15.29 -2.00 14.72
C ARG A 155 14.38 -2.73 13.74
N LEU A 156 13.74 -2.02 12.81
CA LEU A 156 12.90 -2.63 11.78
C LEU A 156 13.72 -3.54 10.86
N LYS A 157 14.90 -3.08 10.42
CA LYS A 157 15.84 -3.87 9.63
C LYS A 157 16.20 -5.17 10.35
N ASP A 158 16.64 -5.11 11.61
CA ASP A 158 17.02 -6.30 12.39
C ASP A 158 15.87 -7.31 12.51
N PHE A 159 14.65 -6.83 12.76
CA PHE A 159 13.48 -7.71 12.82
C PHE A 159 13.14 -8.35 11.48
N LEU A 160 13.25 -7.60 10.37
CA LEU A 160 12.94 -8.10 9.03
C LEU A 160 13.99 -9.10 8.54
N GLU A 161 15.28 -8.82 8.75
CA GLU A 161 16.38 -9.71 8.32
C GLU A 161 16.40 -11.03 9.11
N ASN A 162 15.83 -11.07 10.31
CA ASN A 162 15.64 -12.29 11.08
C ASN A 162 14.39 -13.11 10.67
N LEU A 163 13.53 -12.60 9.78
CA LEU A 163 12.31 -13.31 9.36
C LEU A 163 12.55 -14.70 8.74
N PRO A 164 13.55 -14.93 7.87
CA PRO A 164 13.81 -16.26 7.31
C PRO A 164 14.03 -17.33 8.39
N ARG A 165 14.72 -16.98 9.48
CA ARG A 165 14.89 -17.87 10.65
C ARG A 165 13.55 -18.16 11.32
N MET A 166 12.71 -17.13 11.52
CA MET A 166 11.38 -17.30 12.11
C MET A 166 10.43 -18.13 11.24
N TRP A 167 10.62 -18.13 9.92
CA TRP A 167 9.85 -18.95 8.98
C TRP A 167 10.40 -20.36 8.79
N SER A 168 11.54 -20.69 9.43
CA SER A 168 12.28 -21.93 9.17
C SER A 168 12.63 -22.10 7.68
N ARG A 169 13.03 -21.01 7.02
CA ARG A 169 13.41 -20.96 5.60
C ARG A 169 14.88 -20.54 5.45
N PRO A 170 15.85 -21.44 5.76
CA PRO A 170 17.28 -21.13 5.66
C PRO A 170 17.74 -20.90 4.21
N ASP A 171 16.94 -21.31 3.23
CA ASP A 171 17.16 -21.05 1.81
C ASP A 171 16.84 -19.62 1.38
N ILE A 172 16.18 -18.82 2.24
CA ILE A 172 15.85 -17.42 1.97
C ILE A 172 16.85 -16.51 2.68
N THR A 173 17.48 -15.62 1.92
CA THR A 173 18.20 -14.46 2.45
C THR A 173 17.35 -13.20 2.26
N LEU A 174 17.10 -12.44 3.32
CA LEU A 174 16.36 -11.17 3.27
C LEU A 174 17.27 -10.05 3.75
N ASN A 175 17.45 -9.02 2.94
CA ASN A 175 18.20 -7.80 3.29
C ASN A 175 17.31 -6.57 3.20
N VAL A 176 17.50 -5.60 4.09
CA VAL A 176 16.76 -4.33 4.07
C VAL A 176 17.70 -3.18 3.74
N THR A 177 17.24 -2.31 2.84
CA THR A 177 17.91 -1.08 2.44
C THR A 177 16.91 0.08 2.46
N TYR A 178 17.43 1.28 2.63
CA TYR A 178 16.64 2.52 2.59
C TYR A 178 16.98 3.29 1.32
N GLU A 179 15.95 3.78 0.63
CA GLU A 179 16.10 4.62 -0.56
C GLU A 179 15.29 5.90 -0.44
N ASN A 180 15.70 6.93 -1.17
CA ASN A 180 14.97 8.20 -1.22
C ASN A 180 13.78 8.04 -2.18
N SER A 181 12.55 8.10 -1.65
CA SER A 181 11.30 8.02 -2.42
C SER A 181 11.22 9.02 -3.60
N ALA A 182 11.84 10.20 -3.48
CA ALA A 182 11.89 11.18 -4.57
C ALA A 182 12.59 10.65 -5.84
N ASN A 183 13.49 9.67 -5.68
CA ASN A 183 14.22 9.01 -6.76
C ASN A 183 13.59 7.68 -7.21
N SER A 184 12.56 7.20 -6.52
CA SER A 184 11.92 5.91 -6.78
C SER A 184 10.52 6.09 -7.37
N ILE A 185 10.42 6.05 -8.70
CA ILE A 185 9.12 6.16 -9.39
C ILE A 185 8.16 5.02 -9.01
N ARG A 186 8.68 3.85 -8.62
CA ARG A 186 7.87 2.73 -8.12
C ARG A 186 7.17 3.05 -6.80
N LEU A 187 7.90 3.63 -5.83
CA LEU A 187 7.32 4.10 -4.57
C LEU A 187 6.30 5.23 -4.82
N GLN A 188 6.60 6.15 -5.74
CA GLN A 188 5.67 7.22 -6.11
C GLN A 188 4.36 6.70 -6.75
N VAL A 189 4.41 5.63 -7.54
CA VAL A 189 3.17 4.99 -8.03
C VAL A 189 2.39 4.33 -6.88
N CYS A 190 3.07 3.74 -5.90
CA CYS A 190 2.42 3.27 -4.67
C CYS A 190 1.72 4.40 -3.90
N ASP A 191 2.33 5.59 -3.80
CA ASP A 191 1.71 6.78 -3.20
C ASP A 191 0.39 7.14 -3.90
N LEU A 192 0.35 7.11 -5.24
CA LEU A 192 -0.91 7.36 -5.97
C LEU A 192 -2.01 6.35 -5.62
N MET A 193 -1.66 5.06 -5.55
CA MET A 193 -2.61 3.99 -5.23
C MET A 193 -3.18 4.15 -3.82
N MET A 194 -2.32 4.34 -2.81
CA MET A 194 -2.74 4.55 -1.41
C MET A 194 -3.45 5.89 -1.21
N GLY A 195 -2.97 6.94 -1.87
CA GLY A 195 -3.53 8.28 -1.88
C GLY A 195 -4.97 8.28 -2.38
N ALA A 196 -5.23 7.59 -3.48
CA ALA A 196 -6.57 7.39 -4.02
C ALA A 196 -7.47 6.60 -3.07
N ALA A 197 -6.97 5.51 -2.49
CA ALA A 197 -7.69 4.69 -1.53
C ALA A 197 -8.17 5.53 -0.34
N GLY A 198 -7.25 6.23 0.33
CA GLY A 198 -7.57 7.05 1.49
C GLY A 198 -8.48 8.23 1.15
N TYR A 199 -8.33 8.85 -0.02
CA TYR A 199 -9.20 9.95 -0.44
C TYR A 199 -10.64 9.49 -0.70
N TYR A 200 -10.80 8.35 -1.38
CA TYR A 200 -12.10 7.78 -1.70
C TYR A 200 -12.79 7.25 -0.43
N GLY A 201 -12.09 6.44 0.35
CA GLY A 201 -12.64 5.79 1.55
C GLY A 201 -13.05 6.78 2.63
N ASN A 202 -12.27 7.83 2.84
CA ASN A 202 -12.57 8.86 3.83
C ASN A 202 -13.45 10.00 3.28
N LYS A 203 -14.09 9.78 2.13
CA LYS A 203 -15.07 10.69 1.51
C LYS A 203 -14.57 12.14 1.38
N PHE A 204 -13.27 12.35 1.11
CA PHE A 204 -12.69 13.71 1.05
C PHE A 204 -13.32 14.59 -0.05
N HIS A 205 -13.89 13.99 -1.07
CA HIS A 205 -14.65 14.67 -2.11
C HIS A 205 -15.98 15.26 -1.59
N LEU A 206 -16.51 14.79 -0.46
CA LEU A 206 -17.73 15.32 0.16
C LEU A 206 -17.49 16.47 1.13
N ARG A 207 -16.25 16.69 1.58
CA ARG A 207 -15.91 17.77 2.53
C ARG A 207 -16.15 19.15 1.94
N ARG A 208 -16.75 20.06 2.72
CA ARG A 208 -17.04 21.45 2.34
C ARG A 208 -16.33 22.42 3.30
N PRO A 209 -15.01 22.63 3.13
CA PRO A 209 -14.32 23.65 3.92
C PRO A 209 -14.94 25.02 3.68
N ASN A 210 -15.07 25.80 4.76
CA ASN A 210 -15.58 27.17 4.76
C ASN A 210 -17.02 27.31 4.24
N GLY A 211 -17.85 26.27 4.41
CA GLY A 211 -19.29 26.33 4.06
C GLY A 211 -19.60 26.41 2.57
N LYS A 212 -18.60 26.20 1.69
CA LYS A 212 -18.80 26.26 0.23
C LYS A 212 -19.81 25.20 -0.24
N ARG A 213 -20.68 25.56 -1.19
CA ARG A 213 -21.59 24.62 -1.83
C ARG A 213 -20.86 23.84 -2.94
N GLY A 214 -21.12 22.53 -3.01
CA GLY A 214 -20.62 21.66 -4.07
C GLY A 214 -19.13 21.30 -3.98
N MET A 215 -18.68 20.44 -4.91
CA MET A 215 -17.28 20.03 -5.03
C MET A 215 -16.46 21.06 -5.79
N THR A 216 -15.27 21.38 -5.29
CA THR A 216 -14.25 22.14 -6.05
C THR A 216 -13.77 21.38 -7.28
N ALA A 217 -13.22 22.08 -8.27
CA ALA A 217 -12.61 21.44 -9.45
C ALA A 217 -11.52 20.44 -9.07
N LYS A 218 -10.69 20.76 -8.06
CA LYS A 218 -9.65 19.86 -7.54
C LYS A 218 -10.25 18.60 -6.90
N GLN A 219 -11.37 18.72 -6.17
CA GLN A 219 -12.07 17.55 -5.62
C GLN A 219 -12.69 16.68 -6.71
N LYS A 220 -13.32 17.27 -7.73
CA LYS A 220 -13.87 16.53 -8.87
C LYS A 220 -12.78 15.74 -9.59
N LEU A 221 -11.64 16.37 -9.87
CA LEU A 221 -10.49 15.73 -10.49
C LEU A 221 -9.93 14.59 -9.64
N LYS A 222 -9.74 14.81 -8.33
CA LYS A 222 -9.26 13.75 -7.43
C LYS A 222 -10.26 12.60 -7.31
N LEU A 223 -11.56 12.88 -7.32
CA LEU A 223 -12.59 11.85 -7.33
C LEU A 223 -12.56 11.03 -8.63
N GLU A 224 -12.41 11.68 -9.79
CA GLU A 224 -12.24 10.99 -11.07
C GLU A 224 -11.01 10.07 -11.04
N MET A 225 -9.87 10.59 -10.58
CA MET A 225 -8.64 9.81 -10.47
C MET A 225 -8.76 8.63 -9.50
N ALA A 226 -9.40 8.84 -8.35
CA ALA A 226 -9.61 7.76 -7.38
C ALA A 226 -10.53 6.66 -7.93
N LYS A 227 -11.58 7.04 -8.68
CA LYS A 227 -12.45 6.08 -9.38
C LYS A 227 -11.70 5.32 -10.48
N TYR A 228 -10.83 6.00 -11.23
CA TYR A 228 -9.98 5.37 -12.23
C TYR A 228 -9.08 4.28 -11.63
N ILE A 229 -8.42 4.59 -10.52
CA ILE A 229 -7.57 3.64 -9.81
C ILE A 229 -8.40 2.51 -9.19
N TYR A 230 -9.58 2.79 -8.62
CA TYR A 230 -10.50 1.76 -8.12
C TYR A 230 -10.87 0.76 -9.20
N GLU A 231 -11.32 1.22 -10.38
CA GLU A 231 -11.69 0.34 -11.49
C GLU A 231 -10.47 -0.42 -12.03
N THR A 232 -9.28 0.18 -12.01
CA THR A 232 -8.02 -0.51 -12.37
C THR A 232 -7.73 -1.66 -11.42
N ILE A 233 -7.81 -1.44 -10.10
CA ILE A 233 -7.56 -2.47 -9.09
C ILE A 233 -8.63 -3.57 -9.18
N LYS A 234 -9.90 -3.19 -9.30
CA LYS A 234 -11.02 -4.13 -9.50
C LYS A 234 -10.82 -5.00 -10.73
N TYR A 235 -10.36 -4.41 -11.84
CA TYR A 235 -10.04 -5.15 -13.06
C TYR A 235 -8.90 -6.16 -12.81
N ILE A 236 -7.82 -5.74 -12.15
CA ILE A 236 -6.70 -6.63 -11.80
C ILE A 236 -7.20 -7.78 -10.92
N ASP A 237 -8.01 -7.50 -9.90
CA ASP A 237 -8.59 -8.51 -9.00
C ASP A 237 -9.42 -9.54 -9.77
N ALA A 238 -10.32 -9.08 -10.65
CA ALA A 238 -11.14 -9.94 -11.48
C ALA A 238 -10.29 -10.82 -12.41
N GLN A 239 -9.29 -10.25 -13.09
CA GLN A 239 -8.45 -10.98 -14.04
C GLN A 239 -7.50 -11.98 -13.37
N THR A 240 -6.95 -11.64 -12.20
CA THR A 240 -5.89 -12.44 -11.56
C THR A 240 -6.39 -13.39 -10.50
N ARG A 241 -7.61 -13.18 -9.99
CA ARG A 241 -8.20 -13.99 -8.91
C ARG A 241 -9.60 -14.51 -9.22
N GLY A 242 -10.21 -14.12 -10.35
CA GLY A 242 -11.56 -14.53 -10.72
C GLY A 242 -12.66 -13.95 -9.84
N SER A 243 -12.38 -12.88 -9.10
CA SER A 243 -13.33 -12.30 -8.15
C SER A 243 -14.50 -11.62 -8.88
N LYS A 244 -15.73 -11.93 -8.44
CA LYS A 244 -16.97 -11.30 -8.95
C LYS A 244 -17.34 -10.02 -8.20
N ALA A 245 -16.72 -9.77 -7.05
CA ALA A 245 -17.00 -8.62 -6.21
C ALA A 245 -15.70 -8.07 -5.60
N PHE A 246 -15.49 -6.76 -5.71
CA PHE A 246 -14.31 -6.10 -5.18
C PHE A 246 -14.70 -4.91 -4.30
N ASN A 247 -14.17 -4.89 -3.09
CA ASN A 247 -14.28 -3.77 -2.17
C ASN A 247 -12.89 -3.36 -1.70
N TRP A 248 -12.50 -2.11 -1.95
CA TRP A 248 -11.19 -1.58 -1.57
C TRP A 248 -10.96 -1.63 -0.06
N PHE A 249 -12.01 -1.57 0.74
CA PHE A 249 -11.93 -1.50 2.20
C PHE A 249 -12.24 -2.82 2.89
N GLU A 250 -12.13 -3.93 2.17
CA GLU A 250 -12.18 -5.27 2.74
C GLU A 250 -10.98 -6.10 2.30
N SER A 251 -10.63 -7.09 3.12
CA SER A 251 -9.51 -7.98 2.82
C SER A 251 -9.84 -8.84 1.59
N THR A 252 -8.92 -8.93 0.63
CA THR A 252 -9.11 -9.73 -0.58
C THR A 252 -9.21 -11.24 -0.28
N GLY A 253 -8.70 -11.71 0.86
CA GLY A 253 -8.64 -13.14 1.21
C GLY A 253 -7.54 -13.91 0.47
N ILE A 254 -7.50 -15.23 0.69
CA ILE A 254 -6.48 -16.16 0.14
C ILE A 254 -7.08 -17.35 -0.61
N SER A 255 -8.39 -17.34 -0.84
CA SER A 255 -9.09 -18.40 -1.58
C SER A 255 -8.84 -19.81 -1.01
N GLY A 256 -8.66 -19.93 0.31
CA GLY A 256 -8.43 -21.20 1.00
C GLY A 256 -6.99 -21.74 0.98
N ASP A 257 -6.06 -21.11 0.26
CA ASP A 257 -4.67 -21.57 0.15
C ASP A 257 -3.67 -20.51 0.64
N SER A 258 -2.87 -20.87 1.65
CA SER A 258 -1.86 -19.99 2.22
C SER A 258 -0.77 -19.56 1.22
N THR A 259 -0.47 -20.36 0.20
CA THR A 259 0.53 -20.00 -0.83
C THR A 259 0.11 -18.76 -1.62
N ASN A 260 -1.19 -18.46 -1.68
CA ASN A 260 -1.73 -17.26 -2.32
C ASN A 260 -1.30 -15.95 -1.66
N HIS A 261 -0.73 -15.97 -0.45
CA HIS A 261 -0.03 -14.80 0.09
C HIS A 261 1.08 -14.31 -0.87
N PHE A 262 1.80 -15.25 -1.50
CA PHE A 262 2.78 -14.97 -2.53
C PHE A 262 2.15 -14.97 -3.93
N ALA A 263 1.39 -16.01 -4.30
CA ALA A 263 0.98 -16.23 -5.68
C ALA A 263 0.03 -15.16 -6.26
N HIS A 264 -0.88 -14.59 -5.45
CA HIS A 264 -1.82 -13.58 -5.94
C HIS A 264 -1.07 -12.32 -6.43
N LYS A 265 -1.51 -11.78 -7.58
CA LYS A 265 -0.92 -10.56 -8.16
C LYS A 265 -1.36 -9.29 -7.45
N LEU A 266 -2.56 -9.28 -6.88
CA LEU A 266 -3.09 -8.18 -6.08
C LEU A 266 -3.60 -8.72 -4.74
N ARG A 267 -3.26 -8.04 -3.65
CA ARG A 267 -3.88 -8.28 -2.34
C ARG A 267 -4.10 -6.99 -1.58
N ILE A 268 -5.23 -6.91 -0.88
CA ILE A 268 -5.57 -5.85 0.06
C ILE A 268 -5.87 -6.49 1.42
N TRP A 269 -5.35 -5.89 2.49
CA TRP A 269 -5.54 -6.34 3.86
C TRP A 269 -6.08 -5.21 4.74
N LYS A 270 -7.31 -5.38 5.19
CA LYS A 270 -7.87 -4.62 6.31
C LYS A 270 -7.27 -5.19 7.59
N PHE A 271 -6.29 -4.49 8.16
CA PHE A 271 -5.64 -4.91 9.40
C PHE A 271 -6.60 -4.71 10.58
N ILE A 272 -6.88 -5.81 11.28
CA ILE A 272 -7.69 -5.82 12.50
C ILE A 272 -6.81 -6.39 13.61
N PRO A 273 -6.52 -5.63 14.68
CA PRO A 273 -5.79 -6.14 15.84
C PRO A 273 -6.49 -7.35 16.44
N SER A 274 -5.74 -8.32 16.98
CA SER A 274 -6.35 -9.51 17.62
C SER A 274 -7.20 -9.14 18.83
N VAL A 275 -6.74 -8.17 19.64
CA VAL A 275 -7.48 -7.60 20.76
C VAL A 275 -8.00 -6.24 20.32
N HIS A 276 -9.32 -6.09 20.22
CA HIS A 276 -9.96 -4.84 19.83
C HIS A 276 -11.38 -4.73 20.39
N ARG A 277 -11.90 -3.50 20.42
CA ARG A 277 -13.31 -3.19 20.66
C ARG A 277 -13.92 -2.59 19.39
N ILE A 278 -15.18 -2.91 19.11
CA ILE A 278 -15.88 -2.35 17.94
C ILE A 278 -16.49 -1.02 18.32
N ASN A 279 -16.13 0.04 17.59
CA ASN A 279 -16.74 1.36 17.70
C ASN A 279 -17.58 1.64 16.45
N LYS A 280 -18.89 1.43 16.56
CA LYS A 280 -19.86 1.69 15.49
C LYS A 280 -19.89 3.15 15.04
N GLY A 281 -19.42 4.09 15.87
CA GLY A 281 -19.33 5.52 15.54
C GLY A 281 -18.49 5.79 14.28
N TRP A 282 -17.59 4.88 13.93
CA TRP A 282 -16.77 4.94 12.72
C TRP A 282 -17.41 4.28 11.49
N GLN A 283 -18.51 3.56 11.64
CA GLN A 283 -19.22 2.93 10.52
C GLN A 283 -20.01 3.97 9.72
N ASN A 284 -20.25 3.68 8.43
CA ASN A 284 -20.79 4.66 7.47
C ASN A 284 -22.10 5.31 7.90
N ASP A 285 -22.96 4.57 8.61
CA ASP A 285 -24.27 5.03 9.06
C ASP A 285 -24.19 6.00 10.25
N ASN A 286 -23.03 6.06 10.91
CA ASN A 286 -22.78 6.93 12.07
C ASN A 286 -21.81 8.09 11.77
N LEU A 287 -21.34 8.21 10.52
CA LEU A 287 -20.54 9.34 10.06
C LEU A 287 -21.46 10.48 9.58
N ASP A 288 -20.96 11.71 9.64
CA ASP A 288 -21.67 12.84 9.03
C ASP A 288 -21.69 12.75 7.49
N LYS A 289 -22.44 13.66 6.85
CA LYS A 289 -22.55 13.74 5.39
C LYS A 289 -21.22 13.99 4.66
N GLU A 290 -20.19 14.44 5.37
CA GLU A 290 -18.83 14.66 4.85
C GLU A 290 -17.88 13.49 5.15
N GLY A 291 -18.39 12.42 5.79
CA GLY A 291 -17.61 11.26 6.19
C GLY A 291 -16.76 11.48 7.44
N ARG A 292 -17.11 12.44 8.29
CA ARG A 292 -16.42 12.71 9.56
C ARG A 292 -17.07 11.97 10.70
N PHE A 293 -16.24 11.63 11.67
CA PHE A 293 -16.67 11.06 12.94
C PHE A 293 -17.52 12.05 13.73
N VAL A 294 -18.59 11.55 14.34
CA VAL A 294 -19.54 12.36 15.13
C VAL A 294 -19.36 12.12 16.62
N LYS A 295 -19.46 10.86 17.05
CA LYS A 295 -19.33 10.44 18.45
C LYS A 295 -18.99 8.96 18.55
N ASP A 296 -18.42 8.57 19.69
CA ASP A 296 -18.18 7.17 20.00
C ASP A 296 -19.50 6.41 20.18
N LEU A 297 -19.48 5.16 19.73
CA LEU A 297 -20.57 4.20 19.92
C LEU A 297 -19.95 2.80 20.01
N PHE A 298 -19.37 2.47 21.16
CA PHE A 298 -18.79 1.16 21.41
C PHE A 298 -19.88 0.09 21.57
N GLU A 299 -19.62 -1.10 21.04
CA GLU A 299 -20.37 -2.33 21.38
C GLU A 299 -20.08 -2.81 22.80
#